data_AF-A0A6M1ZWV7-F1
#
_entry.id   AF-A0A6M1ZWV7-F1
#
_cell.length_a   1.000
_cell.length_b   1.000
_cell.length_c   1.000
_cell.angle_alpha   90.00
_cell.angle_beta   90.00
_cell.angle_gamma   90.00
#
_symmetry.space_group_name_H-M   'P 1'
#
loop_
_entity.id
_entity.type
_entity.pdbx_description
1 polymer ?
#
loop_
_entity_poly.entity_id
_entity_poly.type
_entity_poly.pdbx_seq_one_letter_code
_entity_poly.pdbx_strand_id
1 'polypeptide(L)'
;MKNIPAHNPQFVGIENLKKQHFQQLQQFENWAQNHDWNAFLLHHYDWWMFPIARTSAGQGAKYTIYQQEILDLKSDAEFMKNFRRGVELLVLSWGWDIENRSPISNPDHNQTWNHYEVRLGKMVDSLKLLGEQDYFNSIKEFFHSLPLDEQPKERWVRNLLEI
;
A
#
# COMPACT_ATOMS: atom_id res chain seq x y z
N MET A 1 -17.18 -4.73 10.20
CA MET A 1 -16.70 -3.36 9.87
C MET A 1 -15.70 -2.94 10.92
N LYS A 2 -14.51 -2.47 10.55
CA LYS A 2 -13.55 -1.91 11.51
C LYS A 2 -14.15 -0.66 12.15
N ASN A 3 -13.83 -0.40 13.43
CA ASN A 3 -14.14 0.87 14.08
C ASN A 3 -13.35 1.98 13.39
N ILE A 4 -14.02 2.75 12.52
CA ILE A 4 -13.44 3.95 11.92
C ILE A 4 -13.36 5.02 13.03
N PRO A 5 -12.20 5.65 13.24
CA PRO A 5 -12.04 6.66 14.29
C PRO A 5 -12.88 7.91 14.02
N ALA A 6 -13.07 8.73 15.05
CA ALA A 6 -13.57 10.08 14.88
C ALA A 6 -12.52 10.96 14.16
N HIS A 7 -12.99 11.97 13.42
CA HIS A 7 -12.15 12.87 12.65
C HIS A 7 -11.11 13.60 13.54
N ASN A 8 -9.85 13.65 13.10
CA ASN A 8 -8.76 14.30 13.84
C ASN A 8 -8.47 15.70 13.25
N PRO A 9 -8.36 16.75 14.08
CA PRO A 9 -7.98 18.09 13.61
C PRO A 9 -6.62 18.17 12.88
N GLN A 10 -5.74 17.19 13.07
CA GLN A 10 -4.44 17.12 12.40
C GLN A 10 -4.50 16.54 10.98
N PHE A 11 -5.66 16.02 10.56
CA PHE A 11 -5.82 15.48 9.21
C PHE A 11 -5.47 16.53 8.17
N VAL A 12 -4.63 16.16 7.19
CA VAL A 12 -4.10 17.09 6.19
C VAL A 12 -5.15 17.64 5.23
N GLY A 13 -6.36 17.06 5.24
CA GLY A 13 -7.41 17.33 4.27
C GLY A 13 -7.25 16.46 3.02
N ILE A 14 -8.38 16.06 2.44
CA ILE A 14 -8.43 15.11 1.33
C ILE A 14 -7.65 15.58 0.10
N GLU A 15 -7.70 16.87 -0.23
CA GLU A 15 -6.99 17.42 -1.39
C GLU A 15 -5.47 17.33 -1.23
N ASN A 16 -4.94 17.59 -0.04
CA ASN A 16 -3.51 17.46 0.24
C ASN A 16 -3.08 15.99 0.27
N LEU A 17 -3.94 15.08 0.74
CA LEU A 17 -3.71 13.64 0.67
C LEU A 17 -3.58 13.20 -0.79
N LYS A 18 -4.57 13.54 -1.64
CA LYS A 18 -4.57 13.20 -3.08
C LYS A 18 -3.34 13.76 -3.78
N LYS A 19 -2.97 15.02 -3.49
CA LYS A 19 -1.77 15.65 -4.05
C LYS A 19 -0.49 14.88 -3.70
N GLN A 20 -0.30 14.53 -2.43
CA GLN A 20 0.89 13.79 -1.99
C GLN A 20 0.92 12.36 -2.52
N HIS A 21 -0.24 11.71 -2.57
CA HIS A 21 -0.38 10.41 -3.20
C HIS A 21 0.05 10.46 -4.68
N PHE A 22 -0.43 11.45 -5.45
CA PHE A 22 -0.04 11.61 -6.85
C PHE A 22 1.46 11.90 -7.01
N GLN A 23 2.02 12.79 -6.20
CA GLN A 23 3.47 13.07 -6.20
C GLN A 23 4.29 11.81 -5.87
N GLN A 24 3.80 10.96 -4.98
CA GLN A 24 4.46 9.70 -4.67
C GLN A 24 4.39 8.70 -5.82
N LEU A 25 3.24 8.62 -6.50
CA LEU A 25 3.11 7.79 -7.69
C LEU A 25 4.13 8.19 -8.77
N GLN A 26 4.30 9.49 -9.01
CA GLN A 26 5.32 9.97 -9.95
C GLN A 26 6.73 9.52 -9.55
N GLN A 27 7.03 9.45 -8.25
CA GLN A 27 8.31 8.91 -7.77
C GLN A 27 8.40 7.41 -8.01
N PHE A 28 7.35 6.63 -7.74
CA PHE A 28 7.33 5.19 -8.03
C PHE A 28 7.56 4.90 -9.51
N GLU A 29 6.89 5.64 -10.40
CA GLU A 29 7.05 5.51 -11.83
C GLU A 29 8.48 5.83 -12.25
N ASN A 30 9.07 6.91 -11.72
CA ASN A 30 10.46 7.26 -11.97
C ASN A 30 11.43 6.18 -11.45
N TRP A 31 11.21 5.64 -10.25
CA TRP A 31 12.06 4.58 -9.70
C TRP A 31 12.00 3.31 -10.55
N ALA A 32 10.80 2.86 -10.90
CA ALA A 32 10.61 1.68 -11.74
C ALA A 32 11.21 1.87 -13.14
N GLN A 33 11.04 3.04 -13.76
CA GLN A 33 11.64 3.37 -15.07
C GLN A 33 13.18 3.35 -15.03
N ASN A 34 13.78 3.73 -13.90
CA ASN A 34 15.23 3.75 -13.72
C ASN A 34 15.78 2.46 -13.08
N HIS A 35 14.96 1.42 -12.91
CA HIS A 35 15.32 0.18 -12.20
C HIS A 35 15.87 0.43 -10.78
N ASP A 36 15.47 1.53 -10.14
CA ASP A 36 15.87 1.91 -8.78
C ASP A 36 14.94 1.27 -7.74
N TRP A 37 14.96 -0.06 -7.70
CA TRP A 37 14.12 -0.84 -6.79
C TRP A 37 14.45 -0.59 -5.31
N ASN A 38 15.69 -0.18 -5.02
CA ASN A 38 16.13 0.14 -3.66
C ASN A 38 15.44 1.41 -3.11
N ALA A 39 15.04 2.35 -3.96
CA ALA A 39 14.31 3.54 -3.52
C ALA A 39 12.95 3.21 -2.88
N PHE A 40 12.28 2.15 -3.35
CA PHE A 40 11.06 1.66 -2.70
C PHE A 40 11.35 1.28 -1.23
N LEU A 41 12.46 0.62 -0.94
CA LEU A 41 12.84 0.27 0.44
C LEU A 41 13.14 1.51 1.28
N LEU A 42 13.97 2.42 0.77
CA LEU A 42 14.59 3.49 1.57
C LEU A 42 13.66 4.67 1.91
N HIS A 43 12.58 4.87 1.15
CA HIS A 43 11.70 6.03 1.34
C HIS A 43 10.47 5.74 2.23
N HIS A 44 10.04 6.74 2.99
CA HIS A 44 8.90 6.64 3.89
C HIS A 44 7.66 7.31 3.30
N TYR A 45 6.84 6.55 2.59
CA TYR A 45 5.67 7.07 1.88
C TYR A 45 4.34 6.45 2.31
N ASP A 46 4.39 5.44 3.18
CA ASP A 46 3.26 4.53 3.40
C ASP A 46 1.98 5.24 3.87
N TRP A 47 2.11 6.39 4.55
CA TRP A 47 0.95 7.12 5.09
C TRP A 47 0.08 7.77 4.02
N TRP A 48 0.68 8.41 3.01
CA TRP A 48 -0.09 9.07 1.93
C TRP A 48 -0.29 8.15 0.72
N MET A 49 0.61 7.19 0.49
CA MET A 49 0.47 6.21 -0.57
C MET A 49 -0.60 5.15 -0.23
N PHE A 50 -0.66 4.71 1.03
CA PHE A 50 -1.61 3.70 1.51
C PHE A 50 -2.34 4.20 2.76
N PRO A 51 -3.23 5.20 2.63
CA PRO A 51 -3.96 5.75 3.77
C PRO A 51 -4.88 4.69 4.39
N ILE A 52 -4.97 4.70 5.72
CA ILE A 52 -5.74 3.71 6.50
C ILE A 52 -6.60 4.41 7.56
N ALA A 53 -7.67 3.73 7.99
CA ALA A 53 -8.60 4.21 9.01
C ALA A 53 -8.12 3.93 10.44
N ARG A 54 -6.83 4.14 10.72
CA ARG A 54 -6.27 4.08 12.08
C ARG A 54 -4.99 4.89 12.19
N THR A 55 -4.80 5.51 13.35
CA THR A 55 -3.56 6.18 13.69
C THR A 55 -2.43 5.17 13.81
N SER A 56 -1.25 5.54 13.31
CA SER A 56 0.02 4.83 13.52
C SER A 56 1.07 5.82 14.03
N ALA A 57 2.17 5.31 14.58
CA ALA A 57 3.29 6.16 14.99
C ALA A 57 3.79 7.04 13.82
N GLY A 58 4.44 8.17 14.15
CA GLY A 58 4.92 9.12 13.14
C GLY A 58 3.80 9.99 12.57
N GLN A 59 3.59 9.93 11.25
CA GLN A 59 2.62 10.81 10.56
C GLN A 59 1.17 10.28 10.60
N GLY A 60 0.86 9.26 11.40
CA GLY A 60 -0.44 8.59 11.35
C GLY A 60 -1.63 9.51 11.61
N ALA A 61 -1.52 10.46 12.55
CA ALA A 61 -2.60 11.40 12.85
C ALA A 61 -2.94 12.32 11.68
N LYS A 62 -1.96 12.58 10.80
CA LYS A 62 -2.10 13.48 9.64
C LYS A 62 -2.78 12.82 8.44
N TYR A 63 -2.60 11.52 8.27
CA TYR A 63 -3.03 10.77 7.08
C TYR A 63 -4.06 9.67 7.39
N THR A 64 -4.56 9.60 8.62
CA THR A 64 -5.70 8.73 8.93
C THR A 64 -6.91 9.23 8.14
N ILE A 65 -7.55 8.35 7.39
CA ILE A 65 -8.79 8.64 6.65
C ILE A 65 -10.02 8.17 7.44
N TYR A 66 -11.13 8.88 7.27
CA TYR A 66 -12.38 8.59 7.96
C TYR A 66 -13.46 8.14 6.96
N GLN A 67 -14.67 7.91 7.47
CA GLN A 67 -15.76 7.35 6.68
C GLN A 67 -16.07 8.20 5.44
N GLN A 68 -16.03 9.54 5.57
CA GLN A 68 -16.29 10.43 4.45
C GLN A 68 -15.16 10.37 3.42
N GLU A 69 -13.90 10.46 3.84
CA GLU A 69 -12.76 10.40 2.93
C GLU A 69 -12.68 9.06 2.20
N ILE A 70 -13.04 7.95 2.86
CA ILE A 70 -13.12 6.64 2.21
C ILE A 70 -14.15 6.68 1.06
N LEU A 71 -15.33 7.28 1.28
CA LEU A 71 -16.35 7.40 0.24
C LEU A 71 -15.89 8.32 -0.89
N ASP A 72 -15.29 9.46 -0.54
CA ASP A 72 -14.80 10.44 -1.50
C ASP A 72 -13.66 9.87 -2.37
N LEU A 73 -12.70 9.16 -1.76
CA LEU A 73 -11.61 8.51 -2.50
C LEU A 73 -12.13 7.39 -3.41
N LYS A 74 -13.10 6.59 -2.96
CA LYS A 74 -13.70 5.51 -3.77
C LYS A 74 -14.48 6.03 -4.97
N SER A 75 -15.07 7.22 -4.86
CA SER A 75 -15.81 7.86 -5.96
C SER A 75 -14.92 8.66 -6.92
N ASP A 76 -13.66 8.88 -6.55
CA ASP A 76 -12.66 9.55 -7.38
C ASP A 76 -11.94 8.53 -8.30
N ALA A 77 -12.37 8.49 -9.56
CA ALA A 77 -11.82 7.54 -10.53
C ALA A 77 -10.33 7.77 -10.83
N GLU A 78 -9.85 9.02 -10.78
CA GLU A 78 -8.44 9.33 -11.02
C GLU A 78 -7.58 8.86 -9.84
N PHE A 79 -8.01 9.15 -8.62
CA PHE A 79 -7.34 8.65 -7.42
C PHE A 79 -7.29 7.12 -7.43
N MET A 80 -8.41 6.44 -7.68
CA MET A 80 -8.45 4.96 -7.66
C MET A 80 -7.56 4.34 -8.74
N LYS A 81 -7.49 4.94 -9.94
CA LYS A 81 -6.54 4.52 -10.98
C LYS A 81 -5.10 4.67 -10.51
N ASN A 82 -4.76 5.82 -9.93
CA ASN A 82 -3.41 6.10 -9.43
C ASN A 82 -3.03 5.19 -8.25
N PHE A 83 -3.99 4.90 -7.37
CA PHE A 83 -3.80 4.02 -6.22
C PHE A 83 -3.44 2.61 -6.66
N ARG A 84 -4.22 2.03 -7.59
CA ARG A 84 -3.94 0.72 -8.20
C ARG A 84 -2.55 0.67 -8.83
N ARG A 85 -2.18 1.70 -9.60
CA ARG A 85 -0.86 1.78 -10.22
C ARG A 85 0.27 1.79 -9.19
N GLY A 86 0.09 2.50 -8.08
CA GLY A 86 1.08 2.51 -7.01
C GLY A 86 1.18 1.17 -6.26
N VAL A 87 0.06 0.45 -6.10
CA VAL A 87 0.07 -0.93 -5.57
C VAL A 87 0.84 -1.86 -6.51
N GLU A 88 0.57 -1.83 -7.81
CA GLU A 88 1.31 -2.60 -8.83
C GLU A 88 2.81 -2.36 -8.73
N LEU A 89 3.24 -1.09 -8.70
CA LEU A 89 4.65 -0.73 -8.70
C LEU A 89 5.38 -1.15 -7.42
N LEU A 90 4.72 -1.01 -6.26
CA LEU A 90 5.31 -1.47 -5.00
C LEU A 90 5.48 -3.00 -5.01
N VAL A 91 4.46 -3.73 -5.43
CA VAL A 91 4.47 -5.20 -5.39
C VAL A 91 5.43 -5.75 -6.45
N LEU A 92 5.53 -5.07 -7.59
CA LEU A 92 6.56 -5.32 -8.59
C LEU A 92 7.97 -5.10 -8.02
N SER A 93 8.19 -4.11 -7.16
CA SER A 93 9.47 -3.93 -6.47
C SER A 93 9.83 -5.10 -5.55
N TRP A 94 8.84 -5.87 -5.11
CA TRP A 94 9.03 -7.10 -4.32
C TRP A 94 9.16 -8.36 -5.18
N GLY A 95 9.18 -8.21 -6.50
CA GLY A 95 9.31 -9.34 -7.42
C GLY A 95 8.00 -10.07 -7.70
N TRP A 96 6.84 -9.44 -7.51
CA TRP A 96 5.54 -10.03 -7.78
C TRP A 96 4.77 -9.28 -8.86
N ASP A 97 4.27 -10.03 -9.84
CA ASP A 97 3.35 -9.56 -10.86
C ASP A 97 1.92 -9.67 -10.31
N ILE A 98 1.29 -8.53 -10.05
CA ILE A 98 -0.03 -8.51 -9.44
C ILE A 98 -1.14 -8.97 -10.39
N GLU A 99 -0.96 -8.77 -11.70
CA GLU A 99 -1.95 -9.13 -12.72
C GLU A 99 -1.91 -10.64 -12.97
N ASN A 100 -0.71 -11.19 -13.16
CA ASN A 100 -0.50 -12.61 -13.39
C ASN A 100 -0.52 -13.44 -12.09
N ARG A 101 -0.51 -12.78 -10.93
CA ARG A 101 -0.48 -13.39 -9.59
C ARG A 101 0.65 -14.40 -9.44
N SER A 102 1.84 -13.97 -9.85
CA SER A 102 3.02 -14.84 -9.87
C SER A 102 4.29 -14.05 -9.57
N PRO A 103 5.37 -14.73 -9.16
CA PRO A 103 6.69 -14.11 -9.16
C PRO A 103 7.06 -13.62 -10.56
N ILE A 104 7.76 -12.50 -10.66
CA ILE A 104 8.28 -12.03 -11.94
C ILE A 104 9.41 -12.94 -12.43
N SER A 105 9.57 -13.01 -13.76
CA SER A 105 10.70 -13.71 -14.37
C SER A 105 11.93 -12.80 -14.37
N ASN A 106 13.07 -13.33 -13.91
CA ASN A 106 14.36 -12.62 -13.87
C ASN A 106 14.31 -11.27 -13.13
N PRO A 107 14.04 -11.26 -11.81
CA PRO A 107 14.04 -10.02 -11.02
C PRO A 107 15.40 -9.32 -11.08
N ASP A 108 15.38 -8.00 -11.13
CA ASP A 108 16.60 -7.21 -10.99
C ASP A 108 17.19 -7.31 -9.58
N HIS A 109 18.42 -6.84 -9.43
CA HIS A 109 19.02 -6.67 -8.12
C HIS A 109 18.14 -5.75 -7.23
N ASN A 110 17.89 -6.17 -5.98
CA ASN A 110 16.98 -5.54 -5.02
C ASN A 110 15.48 -5.59 -5.36
N GLN A 111 15.07 -6.25 -6.45
CA GLN A 111 13.65 -6.44 -6.79
C GLN A 111 13.08 -7.69 -6.10
N THR A 112 13.07 -7.67 -4.78
CA THR A 112 12.71 -8.81 -3.93
C THR A 112 11.99 -8.36 -2.67
N TRP A 113 11.24 -9.26 -2.04
CA TRP A 113 10.66 -9.02 -0.73
C TRP A 113 11.74 -8.57 0.26
N ASN A 114 11.45 -7.49 0.99
CA ASN A 114 12.44 -6.78 1.83
C ASN A 114 12.05 -6.74 3.31
N HIS A 115 11.08 -7.56 3.72
CA HIS A 115 10.57 -7.67 5.10
C HIS A 115 9.98 -6.38 5.68
N TYR A 116 9.59 -5.39 4.87
CA TYR A 116 8.94 -4.18 5.38
C TYR A 116 7.45 -4.42 5.66
N GLU A 117 7.16 -5.19 6.70
CA GLU A 117 5.83 -5.69 7.04
C GLU A 117 4.79 -4.58 7.29
N VAL A 118 5.20 -3.48 7.91
CA VAL A 118 4.31 -2.32 8.13
C VAL A 118 3.76 -1.78 6.82
N ARG A 119 4.58 -1.73 5.77
CA ARG A 119 4.18 -1.25 4.45
C ARG A 119 3.18 -2.20 3.80
N LEU A 120 3.48 -3.50 3.81
CA LEU A 120 2.54 -4.54 3.35
C LEU A 120 1.19 -4.41 4.07
N GLY A 121 1.21 -4.32 5.39
CA GLY A 121 -0.02 -4.23 6.16
C GLY A 121 -0.80 -2.93 5.93
N LYS A 122 -0.14 -1.78 5.73
CA LYS A 122 -0.80 -0.53 5.36
C LYS A 122 -1.46 -0.62 3.98
N MET A 123 -0.74 -1.16 2.99
CA MET A 123 -1.26 -1.40 1.65
C MET A 123 -2.49 -2.32 1.70
N VAL A 124 -2.39 -3.46 2.39
CA VAL A 124 -3.48 -4.43 2.54
C VAL A 124 -4.70 -3.82 3.24
N ASP A 125 -4.50 -3.04 4.30
CA ASP A 125 -5.60 -2.37 4.98
C ASP A 125 -6.27 -1.33 4.07
N SER A 126 -5.48 -0.55 3.34
CA SER A 126 -5.97 0.44 2.38
C SER A 126 -6.78 -0.21 1.25
N LEU A 127 -6.31 -1.32 0.67
CA LEU A 127 -7.04 -2.12 -0.33
C LEU A 127 -8.42 -2.53 0.19
N LYS A 128 -8.51 -3.02 1.43
CA LYS A 128 -9.78 -3.43 2.05
C LYS A 128 -10.72 -2.25 2.29
N LEU A 129 -10.19 -1.10 2.71
CA LEU A 129 -10.99 0.11 2.95
C LEU A 129 -11.57 0.67 1.65
N LEU A 130 -10.77 0.66 0.58
CA LEU A 130 -11.16 1.19 -0.72
C LEU A 130 -11.94 0.19 -1.58
N GLY A 131 -12.00 -1.08 -1.17
CA GLY A 131 -12.80 -2.12 -1.84
C GLY A 131 -12.12 -2.77 -3.04
N GLU A 132 -10.79 -2.76 -3.09
CA GLU A 132 -9.97 -3.34 -4.17
C GLU A 132 -9.73 -4.83 -3.93
N GLN A 133 -10.80 -5.64 -4.07
CA GLN A 133 -10.78 -7.05 -3.70
C GLN A 133 -9.83 -7.91 -4.56
N ASP A 134 -9.74 -7.65 -5.86
CA ASP A 134 -8.88 -8.44 -6.76
C ASP A 134 -7.40 -8.22 -6.47
N TYR A 135 -7.00 -6.97 -6.24
CA TYR A 135 -5.66 -6.62 -5.80
C TYR A 135 -5.36 -7.27 -4.44
N PHE A 136 -6.29 -7.17 -3.47
CA PHE A 136 -6.13 -7.84 -2.17
C PHE A 136 -5.94 -9.35 -2.30
N ASN A 137 -6.67 -10.02 -3.18
CA ASN A 137 -6.51 -11.46 -3.42
C ASN A 137 -5.11 -11.79 -3.99
N SER A 138 -4.61 -10.99 -4.94
CA SER A 138 -3.25 -11.16 -5.46
C SER A 138 -2.19 -10.96 -4.37
N ILE A 139 -2.37 -10.02 -3.44
CA ILE A 139 -1.46 -9.85 -2.29
C ILE A 139 -1.52 -11.02 -1.30
N LYS A 140 -2.69 -11.66 -1.12
CA LYS A 140 -2.78 -12.90 -0.33
C LYS A 140 -1.96 -14.02 -1.00
N GLU A 141 -2.05 -14.16 -2.32
CA GLU A 141 -1.26 -15.14 -3.07
C GLU A 141 0.24 -14.85 -2.96
N PHE A 142 0.65 -13.58 -3.08
CA PHE A 142 2.04 -13.17 -2.80
C PHE A 142 2.48 -13.59 -1.40
N PHE A 143 1.71 -13.25 -0.35
CA PHE A 143 2.03 -13.62 1.03
C PHE A 143 2.18 -15.13 1.22
N HIS A 144 1.30 -15.93 0.61
CA HIS A 144 1.36 -17.39 0.69
C HIS A 144 2.51 -18.00 -0.13
N SER A 145 3.02 -17.28 -1.14
CA SER A 145 4.20 -17.69 -1.91
C SER A 145 5.52 -17.49 -1.17
N LEU A 146 5.55 -16.62 -0.15
CA LEU A 146 6.74 -16.37 0.65
C LEU A 146 7.10 -17.59 1.51
N PRO A 147 8.40 -17.91 1.67
CA PRO A 147 8.87 -18.87 2.66
C PRO A 147 8.35 -18.53 4.06
N LEU A 148 8.08 -19.55 4.88
CA LEU A 148 7.48 -19.37 6.22
C LEU A 148 8.30 -18.46 7.14
N ASP A 149 9.63 -18.49 7.02
CA ASP A 149 10.56 -17.67 7.79
C ASP A 149 10.68 -16.22 7.27
N GLU A 150 10.22 -15.97 6.04
CA GLU A 150 10.16 -14.65 5.42
C GLU A 150 8.78 -13.97 5.57
N GLN A 151 7.75 -14.73 5.94
CA GLN A 151 6.41 -14.20 6.15
C GLN A 151 6.35 -13.19 7.31
N PRO A 152 5.50 -12.16 7.20
CA PRO A 152 5.29 -11.17 8.24
C PRO A 152 5.06 -11.76 9.64
N LYS A 153 5.80 -11.26 10.63
CA LYS A 153 5.72 -11.64 12.05
C LYS A 153 4.77 -10.75 12.84
N GLU A 154 4.52 -9.52 12.38
CA GLU A 154 3.60 -8.59 13.00
C GLU A 154 2.17 -9.13 12.95
N ARG A 155 1.64 -9.49 14.14
CA ARG A 155 0.34 -10.13 14.29
C ARG A 155 -0.80 -9.39 13.59
N TRP A 156 -0.79 -8.07 13.59
CA TRP A 156 -1.85 -7.31 12.93
C TRP A 156 -1.79 -7.41 11.40
N VAL A 157 -0.61 -7.58 10.80
CA VAL A 157 -0.45 -7.78 9.36
C VAL A 157 -0.99 -9.15 8.98
N ARG A 158 -0.57 -10.20 9.71
CA ARG A 158 -1.06 -11.57 9.53
C ARG A 158 -2.59 -11.67 9.62
N ASN A 159 -3.17 -11.07 10.67
CA ASN A 159 -4.61 -11.01 10.85
C ASN A 159 -5.36 -10.32 9.69
N LEU A 160 -4.71 -9.50 8.85
CA LEU A 160 -5.37 -8.91 7.69
C LEU A 160 -5.45 -9.88 6.51
N LEU A 161 -4.47 -10.78 6.39
CA LEU A 161 -4.22 -11.68 5.27
C LEU A 161 -4.77 -13.10 5.52
N GLU A 162 -4.88 -13.53 6.78
CA GLU A 162 -5.34 -14.87 7.19
C GLU A 162 -6.88 -14.99 7.34
N ILE A 163 -7.65 -13.95 7.00
CA ILE A 163 -9.13 -13.97 7.00
C ILE A 163 -9.66 -14.57 5.70
#